data_AF-A0A382M0X0-F1
#
_entry.id   AF-A0A382M0X0-F1
#
_cell.length_a   1.000
_cell.length_b   1.000
_cell.length_c   1.000
_cell.angle_alpha   90.00
_cell.angle_beta   90.00
_cell.angle_gamma   90.00
#
_symmetry.space_group_name_H-M   'P 1'
#
loop_
_entity.id
_entity.type
_entity.pdbx_description
1 polymer ?
#
loop_
_entity_poly.entity_id
_entity_poly.type
_entity_poly.pdbx_seq_one_letter_code
_entity_poly.pdbx_strand_id
1 'polypeptide(L)'
;MNKINKNLKDYFLPICLIIVLSFSRLIPHPWNFTPVLAMGIFSGFYFKNFILSSFVVIFSMFIGDLFLGFHSTMFFTYASLIIAVALGLFINKFKFIEILFSGLASSVCFFVVTNFGAWLTLEMYEKNLAGLFQSYVLAI
;
A
#
# COMPACT_ATOMS: atom_id res chain seq x y z
N MET A 1 -21.60 -27.17 -2.14
CA MET A 1 -21.55 -25.91 -1.34
C MET A 1 -20.39 -25.82 -0.32
N ASN A 2 -19.53 -26.84 -0.14
CA ASN A 2 -18.60 -26.87 1.01
C ASN A 2 -17.19 -26.29 0.80
N LYS A 3 -16.68 -26.22 -0.44
CA LYS A 3 -15.29 -25.76 -0.69
C LYS A 3 -15.17 -24.23 -0.73
N ILE A 4 -16.19 -23.55 -1.28
CA ILE A 4 -16.27 -22.08 -1.37
C ILE A 4 -16.46 -21.46 0.03
N ASN A 5 -17.34 -22.04 0.86
CA ASN A 5 -17.56 -21.58 2.23
C ASN A 5 -16.34 -21.74 3.15
N LYS A 6 -15.48 -22.74 2.89
CA LYS A 6 -14.25 -22.94 3.66
C LYS A 6 -13.23 -21.84 3.36
N ASN A 7 -12.99 -21.55 2.08
CA ASN A 7 -12.12 -20.46 1.66
C ASN A 7 -12.62 -19.08 2.14
N LEU A 8 -13.94 -18.83 2.12
CA LEU A 8 -14.52 -17.57 2.62
C LEU A 8 -14.28 -17.37 4.12
N LYS A 9 -14.35 -18.42 4.94
CA LYS A 9 -14.02 -18.33 6.37
C LYS A 9 -12.54 -17.99 6.60
N ASP A 10 -11.65 -18.59 5.81
CA ASP A 10 -10.21 -18.36 5.92
C ASP A 10 -9.83 -16.92 5.47
N TYR A 11 -10.61 -16.34 4.57
CA TYR A 11 -10.44 -14.97 4.06
C TYR A 11 -11.18 -13.89 4.85
N PHE A 12 -12.14 -14.26 5.69
CA PHE A 12 -12.94 -13.30 6.45
C PHE A 12 -12.08 -12.39 7.35
N LEU A 13 -11.18 -12.99 8.14
CA LEU A 13 -10.31 -12.24 9.04
C LEU A 13 -9.38 -11.26 8.30
N PRO A 14 -8.62 -11.67 7.27
CA PRO A 14 -7.82 -10.75 6.46
C PRO A 14 -8.62 -9.61 5.85
N ILE A 15 -9.81 -9.89 5.30
CA ILE A 15 -10.68 -8.86 4.71
C ILE A 15 -11.11 -7.84 5.77
N CYS A 16 -11.57 -8.29 6.93
CA CYS A 16 -11.95 -7.40 8.03
C CYS A 16 -10.77 -6.54 8.49
N LEU A 17 -9.58 -7.12 8.65
CA LEU A 17 -8.38 -6.36 9.02
C LEU A 17 -8.04 -5.30 7.97
N ILE A 18 -8.08 -5.64 6.69
CA ILE A 18 -7.79 -4.71 5.58
C ILE A 18 -8.78 -3.54 5.57
N ILE A 19 -10.07 -3.80 5.80
CA ILE A 19 -11.09 -2.76 5.86
C ILE A 19 -10.85 -1.83 7.06
N VAL A 20 -10.62 -2.39 8.25
CA VAL A 20 -10.34 -1.61 9.47
C VAL A 20 -9.09 -0.75 9.31
N LEU A 21 -8.02 -1.30 8.72
CA LEU A 21 -6.77 -0.57 8.47
C LEU A 21 -6.93 0.54 7.42
N SER A 22 -7.86 0.44 6.49
CA SER A 22 -8.14 1.58 5.58
C SER A 22 -8.85 2.71 6.30
N PHE A 23 -9.78 2.40 7.20
CA PHE A 23 -10.47 3.42 8.00
C PHE A 23 -9.55 4.19 8.95
N SER A 24 -8.36 3.67 9.28
CA SER A 24 -7.37 4.45 10.04
C SER A 24 -6.93 5.72 9.31
N ARG A 25 -7.16 5.83 7.99
CA ARG A 25 -6.89 7.05 7.22
C ARG A 25 -7.82 8.21 7.51
N LEU A 26 -9.00 7.93 8.06
CA LEU A 26 -9.96 8.97 8.46
C LEU A 26 -9.55 9.64 9.77
N ILE A 27 -8.66 9.00 10.54
CA ILE A 27 -8.16 9.54 11.79
C ILE A 27 -7.03 10.53 11.47
N PRO A 28 -7.00 11.71 12.12
CA PRO A 28 -5.90 12.65 11.96
C PRO A 28 -4.56 11.99 12.29
N HIS A 29 -3.72 11.87 11.28
CA HIS A 29 -2.41 11.24 11.36
C HIS A 29 -1.39 12.04 10.54
N PRO A 30 -0.09 11.94 10.85
CA PRO A 30 0.95 12.45 9.97
C PRO A 30 0.89 11.80 8.58
N TRP A 31 1.39 12.52 7.59
CA TRP A 31 1.48 12.03 6.22
C TRP A 31 2.34 10.77 6.18
N ASN A 32 1.92 9.76 5.41
CA ASN A 32 2.59 8.45 5.28
C ASN A 32 2.69 7.62 6.57
N PHE A 33 2.18 8.08 7.72
CA PHE A 33 2.17 7.33 8.98
C PHE A 33 0.93 6.45 9.11
N THR A 34 0.63 5.69 8.05
CA THR A 34 -0.59 4.87 7.96
C THR A 34 -0.22 3.40 7.76
N PRO A 35 -0.99 2.44 8.29
CA PRO A 35 -0.70 1.02 8.16
C PRO A 35 -1.03 0.45 6.76
N VAL A 36 -1.14 1.30 5.74
CA VAL A 36 -1.63 0.93 4.39
C VAL A 36 -0.61 0.05 3.65
N LEU A 37 0.69 0.27 3.87
CA LEU A 37 1.73 -0.61 3.34
C LEU A 37 1.71 -2.01 3.97
N ALA A 38 1.52 -2.07 5.29
CA ALA A 38 1.38 -3.33 6.01
C ALA A 38 0.15 -4.09 5.50
N MET A 39 -0.98 -3.39 5.32
CA MET A 39 -2.18 -3.94 4.68
C MET A 39 -1.87 -4.56 3.31
N GLY A 40 -1.09 -3.87 2.46
CA GLY A 40 -0.65 -4.39 1.16
C GLY A 40 0.11 -5.72 1.27
N ILE A 41 1.16 -5.75 2.11
CA ILE A 41 1.98 -6.96 2.33
C ILE A 41 1.12 -8.10 2.89
N PHE A 42 0.33 -7.85 3.93
CA PHE A 42 -0.47 -8.89 4.57
C PHE A 42 -1.56 -9.42 3.64
N SER A 43 -2.16 -8.56 2.80
CA SER A 43 -3.09 -9.00 1.76
C SER A 43 -2.44 -10.02 0.83
N GLY A 44 -1.28 -9.69 0.26
CA GLY A 44 -0.52 -10.61 -0.58
C GLY A 44 -0.13 -11.90 0.14
N PHE A 45 0.29 -11.79 1.41
CA PHE A 45 0.67 -12.94 2.22
C PHE A 45 -0.50 -13.89 2.50
N TYR A 46 -1.67 -13.37 2.90
CA TYR A 46 -2.82 -14.20 3.31
C TYR A 46 -3.60 -14.78 2.13
N PHE A 47 -3.87 -14.00 1.09
CA PHE A 47 -4.71 -14.47 -0.02
C PHE A 47 -3.95 -15.34 -1.03
N LYS A 48 -2.62 -15.22 -1.09
CA LYS A 48 -1.77 -15.96 -2.06
C LYS A 48 -2.23 -15.85 -3.52
N ASN A 49 -2.97 -14.80 -3.84
CA ASN A 49 -3.51 -14.53 -5.17
C ASN A 49 -3.36 -13.05 -5.46
N PHE A 50 -2.57 -12.70 -6.47
CA PHE A 50 -2.26 -11.32 -6.83
C PHE A 50 -3.51 -10.49 -7.16
N ILE A 51 -4.43 -11.05 -7.95
CA ILE A 51 -5.62 -10.34 -8.42
C ILE A 51 -6.54 -10.03 -7.24
N LEU A 52 -6.86 -11.05 -6.43
CA LEU A 52 -7.72 -10.87 -5.25
C LEU A 52 -7.08 -9.90 -4.24
N SER A 53 -5.79 -10.08 -3.95
CA SER A 53 -5.07 -9.24 -2.97
C SER A 53 -5.04 -7.78 -3.40
N SER A 54 -4.76 -7.52 -4.68
CA SER A 54 -4.68 -6.17 -5.23
C SER A 54 -6.06 -5.53 -5.26
N PHE A 55 -7.09 -6.28 -5.66
CA PHE A 55 -8.46 -5.79 -5.67
C PHE A 55 -8.92 -5.36 -4.27
N VAL A 56 -8.72 -6.21 -3.26
CA VAL A 56 -9.13 -5.91 -1.88
C VAL A 56 -8.41 -4.66 -1.35
N VAL A 57 -7.09 -4.55 -1.58
CA VAL A 57 -6.28 -3.41 -1.11
C VAL A 57 -6.67 -2.11 -1.82
N ILE A 58 -6.76 -2.13 -3.15
CA ILE A 58 -7.11 -0.93 -3.94
C ILE A 58 -8.53 -0.48 -3.63
N PHE A 59 -9.48 -1.41 -3.56
CA PHE A 59 -10.87 -1.09 -3.23
C PHE A 59 -10.99 -0.49 -1.83
N SER A 60 -10.28 -1.06 -0.85
CA SER A 60 -10.24 -0.52 0.51
C SER A 60 -9.66 0.90 0.54
N MET A 61 -8.55 1.13 -0.16
CA MET A 61 -7.91 2.45 -0.26
C MET A 61 -8.83 3.48 -0.95
N PHE A 62 -9.47 3.08 -2.05
CA PHE A 62 -10.40 3.90 -2.82
C PHE A 62 -11.59 4.37 -1.98
N ILE A 63 -12.15 3.50 -1.14
CA ILE A 63 -13.21 3.89 -0.19
C ILE A 63 -12.71 5.00 0.74
N GLY A 64 -11.49 4.87 1.29
CA GLY A 64 -10.91 5.90 2.14
C GLY A 64 -10.74 7.25 1.41
N ASP A 65 -10.31 7.21 0.15
CA ASP A 65 -10.14 8.41 -0.67
C ASP A 65 -11.46 9.06 -1.09
N LEU A 66 -12.58 8.32 -1.15
CA LEU A 66 -13.90 8.93 -1.35
C LEU A 66 -14.28 9.91 -0.23
N PHE A 67 -13.77 9.70 0.98
CA PHE A 67 -14.00 10.60 2.11
C PHE A 67 -12.97 11.74 2.20
N LEU A 68 -11.71 11.46 1.86
CA LEU A 68 -10.61 12.45 1.94
C LEU A 68 -10.52 13.36 0.71
N GLY A 69 -11.04 12.92 -0.44
CA GLY A 69 -10.94 13.61 -1.72
C GLY A 69 -9.81 13.08 -2.60
N PHE A 70 -9.98 13.22 -3.91
CA PHE A 70 -9.00 12.79 -4.90
C PHE A 70 -7.88 13.80 -5.10
N HIS A 71 -6.65 13.31 -5.29
CA HIS A 71 -5.46 14.13 -5.51
C HIS A 71 -4.53 13.55 -6.59
N SER A 72 -3.70 14.39 -7.20
CA SER A 72 -2.88 14.07 -8.37
C SER A 72 -1.84 12.96 -8.13
N THR A 73 -1.37 12.80 -6.89
CA THR A 73 -0.38 11.78 -6.49
C THR A 73 -0.99 10.41 -6.18
N MET A 74 -2.33 10.28 -6.18
CA MET A 74 -3.04 9.04 -5.84
C MET A 74 -2.54 7.84 -6.66
N PHE A 75 -2.36 8.03 -7.96
CA PHE A 75 -1.91 6.96 -8.85
C PHE A 75 -0.62 6.29 -8.37
N PHE A 76 0.35 7.10 -7.92
CA PHE A 76 1.63 6.61 -7.41
C PHE A 76 1.46 5.85 -6.09
N THR A 77 0.58 6.32 -5.21
CA THR A 77 0.27 5.59 -3.97
C THR A 77 -0.33 4.21 -4.28
N TYR A 78 -1.26 4.11 -5.22
CA TYR A 78 -1.89 2.84 -5.59
C TYR A 78 -0.90 1.90 -6.26
N ALA A 79 -0.03 2.41 -7.12
CA ALA A 79 1.06 1.64 -7.71
C ALA A 79 1.99 1.06 -6.62
N SER A 80 2.37 1.86 -5.62
CA SER A 80 3.18 1.39 -4.50
C SER A 80 2.47 0.32 -3.66
N LEU A 81 1.14 0.40 -3.49
CA LEU A 81 0.37 -0.63 -2.80
C LEU A 81 0.34 -1.96 -3.56
N ILE A 82 0.25 -1.91 -4.89
CA ILE A 82 0.35 -3.12 -5.73
C ILE A 82 1.74 -3.76 -5.59
N ILE A 83 2.80 -2.95 -5.52
CA ILE A 83 4.16 -3.44 -5.26
C ILE A 83 4.23 -4.11 -3.87
N ALA A 84 3.65 -3.48 -2.83
CA ALA A 84 3.59 -4.07 -1.50
C ALA A 84 2.85 -5.42 -1.48
N VAL A 85 1.73 -5.53 -2.23
CA VAL A 85 1.01 -6.79 -2.43
C VAL A 85 1.91 -7.84 -3.10
N ALA A 86 2.62 -7.47 -4.16
CA ALA A 86 3.55 -8.37 -4.84
C ALA A 86 4.64 -8.90 -3.90
N LEU A 87 5.25 -8.01 -3.09
CA LEU A 87 6.22 -8.38 -2.06
C LEU A 87 5.63 -9.34 -1.01
N GLY A 88 4.36 -9.14 -0.62
CA GLY A 88 3.64 -10.01 0.30
C GLY A 88 3.41 -11.42 -0.24
N LEU A 89 3.24 -11.58 -1.56
CA LEU A 89 3.06 -12.90 -2.18
C LEU A 89 4.31 -13.78 -2.04
N PHE A 90 5.50 -13.18 -2.10
CA PHE A 90 6.78 -13.88 -1.99
C PHE A 90 7.12 -14.35 -0.57
N ILE A 91 6.43 -13.85 0.46
CA ILE A 91 6.62 -14.32 1.85
C ILE A 91 6.05 -15.73 1.97
N ASN A 92 6.89 -16.73 2.19
CA ASN A 92 6.45 -18.13 2.24
C ASN A 92 6.04 -18.55 3.66
N LYS A 93 6.72 -18.01 4.67
CA LYS A 93 6.47 -18.36 6.07
C LYS A 93 6.26 -17.09 6.88
N PHE A 94 5.42 -17.18 7.91
CA PHE A 94 5.21 -16.09 8.86
C PHE A 94 6.40 -15.98 9.83
N LYS A 95 7.57 -15.67 9.28
CA LYS A 95 8.81 -15.49 10.01
C LYS A 95 9.09 -14.00 10.14
N PHE A 96 9.57 -13.59 11.32
CA PHE A 96 9.95 -12.21 11.59
C PHE A 96 10.87 -11.62 10.51
N ILE A 97 11.87 -12.40 10.06
CA ILE A 97 12.84 -11.98 9.05
C ILE A 97 12.17 -11.68 7.70
N GLU A 98 11.29 -12.58 7.21
CA GLU A 98 10.62 -12.38 5.92
C GLU A 98 9.70 -11.16 5.96
N ILE A 99 8.95 -10.99 7.06
CA ILE A 99 8.05 -9.84 7.25
C ILE A 99 8.85 -8.54 7.36
N LEU A 100 9.96 -8.53 8.11
CA LEU A 100 10.81 -7.36 8.29
C LEU A 100 11.41 -6.91 6.96
N PHE A 101 12.00 -7.83 6.19
CA PHE A 101 12.60 -7.50 4.89
C PHE A 101 11.55 -7.04 3.88
N SER A 102 10.40 -7.71 3.78
CA SER A 102 9.32 -7.25 2.90
C SER A 102 8.75 -5.89 3.34
N GLY A 103 8.65 -5.65 4.65
CA GLY A 103 8.26 -4.36 5.22
C GLY A 103 9.21 -3.24 4.79
N LEU A 104 10.51 -3.41 5.04
CA LEU A 104 11.55 -2.45 4.65
C LEU A 104 11.58 -2.24 3.14
N ALA A 105 11.55 -3.32 2.35
CA ALA A 105 11.53 -3.23 0.89
C ALA A 105 10.31 -2.46 0.40
N SER A 106 9.12 -2.72 0.95
CA SER A 106 7.90 -2.00 0.59
C SER A 106 7.98 -0.52 0.94
N SER A 107 8.57 -0.17 2.08
CA SER A 107 8.75 1.22 2.52
C SER A 107 9.69 1.98 1.59
N VAL A 108 10.80 1.35 1.18
CA VAL A 108 11.75 1.94 0.22
C VAL A 108 11.08 2.10 -1.14
N CYS A 109 10.38 1.08 -1.64
CA CYS A 109 9.64 1.17 -2.90
C CYS A 109 8.57 2.26 -2.87
N PHE A 110 7.81 2.36 -1.78
CA PHE A 110 6.81 3.40 -1.59
C PHE A 110 7.43 4.79 -1.61
N PHE A 111 8.51 5.00 -0.85
CA PHE A 111 9.24 6.26 -0.82
C PHE A 111 9.74 6.66 -2.20
N VAL A 112 10.33 5.74 -2.96
CA VAL A 112 10.84 6.02 -4.30
C VAL A 112 9.70 6.41 -5.25
N VAL A 113 8.64 5.60 -5.31
CA VAL A 113 7.54 5.79 -6.28
C VAL A 113 6.70 7.03 -5.97
N THR A 114 6.37 7.28 -4.70
CA THR A 114 5.52 8.41 -4.33
C THR A 114 6.23 9.75 -4.46
N ASN A 115 7.52 9.83 -4.13
CA ASN A 115 8.30 11.05 -4.33
C ASN A 115 8.62 11.33 -5.79
N PHE A 116 8.87 10.27 -6.59
CA PHE A 116 8.90 10.44 -8.05
C PHE A 116 7.57 11.01 -8.58
N GLY A 117 6.44 10.53 -8.06
CA GLY A 117 5.11 11.05 -8.37
C GLY A 117 4.93 12.51 -7.94
N ALA A 118 5.41 12.87 -6.75
CA ALA A 118 5.40 14.24 -6.25
C ALA A 118 6.23 15.16 -7.15
N TRP A 119 7.45 14.75 -7.52
CA TRP A 119 8.28 15.46 -8.48
C TRP A 119 7.58 15.64 -9.83
N LEU A 120 6.87 14.62 -10.32
CA LEU A 120 6.21 14.68 -11.61
C LEU A 120 4.96 15.57 -11.60
N THR A 121 4.17 15.53 -10.51
CA THR A 121 2.84 16.14 -10.46
C THR A 121 2.77 17.47 -9.72
N LEU A 122 3.62 17.71 -8.73
CA LEU A 122 3.60 18.96 -7.96
C LEU A 122 4.41 20.03 -8.67
N GLU A 123 3.87 21.25 -8.75
CA GLU A 123 4.54 22.39 -9.38
C GLU A 123 5.71 22.94 -8.56
N MET A 124 5.81 22.55 -7.28
CA MET A 124 6.89 23.01 -6.39
C MET A 124 8.29 22.52 -6.79
N TYR A 125 8.38 21.47 -7.62
CA TYR A 125 9.65 20.89 -8.04
C TYR A 125 9.93 21.19 -9.51
N GLU A 126 11.14 21.64 -9.80
CA GLU A 126 11.62 21.78 -11.17
C GLU A 126 11.64 20.42 -11.88
N LYS A 127 11.19 20.38 -13.14
CA LYS A 127 11.13 19.15 -13.95
C LYS A 127 12.49 18.79 -14.56
N ASN A 128 13.51 18.76 -13.71
CA ASN A 128 14.89 18.37 -14.03
C ASN A 128 15.44 17.43 -12.93
N LEU A 129 16.69 16.98 -13.08
CA LEU A 129 17.32 16.09 -12.11
C LEU A 129 17.51 16.73 -10.72
N ALA A 130 17.69 18.06 -10.66
CA ALA A 130 17.85 18.78 -9.41
C ALA A 130 16.55 18.78 -8.60
N GLY A 131 15.41 19.10 -9.23
CA GLY A 131 14.09 19.03 -8.60
C GLY A 131 13.70 17.61 -8.22
N LEU A 132 14.13 16.60 -8.99
CA LEU A 132 13.93 15.19 -8.61
C LEU A 132 14.69 14.87 -7.31
N PHE A 133 15.97 15.24 -7.23
CA PHE A 133 16.77 15.02 -6.02
C PHE A 133 16.17 15.76 -4.81
N GLN A 134 15.71 17.00 -5.02
CA GLN A 134 15.04 17.80 -4.00
C GLN A 134 13.78 17.11 -3.47
N SER A 135 12.97 16.48 -4.33
CA SER A 135 11.77 15.75 -3.91
C SER A 135 12.07 14.59 -2.96
N TYR A 136 13.22 13.93 -3.11
CA TYR A 136 13.64 12.85 -2.21
C TYR A 136 14.24 13.38 -0.91
N VAL A 137 15.06 14.43 -0.97
CA VAL A 137 15.72 14.99 0.22
C VAL A 137 14.69 15.59 1.19
N LEU A 138 13.68 16.31 0.67
CA LEU A 138 12.65 16.94 1.50
C LEU A 138 11.64 15.95 2.08
N ALA A 139 11.68 14.69 1.65
CA ALA A 139 10.75 13.65 2.09
C ALA A 139 11.24 12.83 3.30
N ILE A 140 12.48 13.10 3.77
CA ILE A 140 13.10 12.49 4.96
C ILE A 140 13.08 13.50 6.10
#